data_AF-A0A960UTX3-F1
#
_entry.id   AF-A0A960UTX3-F1
#
_cell.length_a   1.000
_cell.length_b   1.000
_cell.length_c   1.000
_cell.angle_alpha   90.00
_cell.angle_beta   90.00
_cell.angle_gamma   90.00
#
_symmetry.space_group_name_H-M   'P 1'
#
loop_
_entity.id
_entity.type
_entity.pdbx_description
1 polymer ?
#
loop_
_entity_poly.entity_id
_entity_poly.type
_entity_poly.pdbx_seq_one_letter_code
_entity_poly.pdbx_strand_id
1 'polypeptide(L)'
;KWSPQSDVDQYLVWIRRDTGRIDFVQSTVREVFNRSVVTLHLSDYQNALGMNVPHSLGAHDDHPSSGPGMHRMKVIQMQTTDSVLE
;
A
#
# COMPACT_ATOMS: atom_id res chain seq x y z
N LYS A 1 -15.26 -2.43 -12.94
CA LYS A 1 -15.59 -3.60 -12.09
C LYS A 1 -14.26 -4.07 -11.50
N TRP A 2 -14.05 -3.95 -10.20
CA TRP A 2 -12.83 -4.44 -9.56
C TRP A 2 -13.06 -5.91 -9.20
N SER A 3 -12.38 -6.82 -9.87
CA SER A 3 -12.34 -8.23 -9.50
C SER A 3 -11.20 -8.42 -8.49
N PRO A 4 -11.41 -9.16 -7.39
CA PRO A 4 -10.32 -9.54 -6.49
C PRO A 4 -9.19 -10.20 -7.29
N GLN A 5 -7.94 -9.81 -7.03
CA GLN A 5 -6.79 -10.36 -7.71
C GLN A 5 -6.55 -11.79 -7.23
N SER A 6 -6.74 -12.77 -8.10
CA SER A 6 -6.55 -14.21 -7.81
C SER A 6 -5.09 -14.62 -7.72
N ASP A 7 -4.21 -13.82 -8.30
CA ASP A 7 -2.83 -14.21 -8.59
C ASP A 7 -1.88 -13.87 -7.44
N VAL A 8 -2.39 -13.40 -6.28
CA VAL A 8 -1.60 -13.07 -5.09
C VAL A 8 -2.22 -13.80 -3.90
N ASP A 9 -1.40 -14.55 -3.18
CA ASP A 9 -1.86 -15.37 -2.05
C ASP A 9 -1.39 -14.84 -0.68
N GLN A 10 -0.63 -13.74 -0.66
CA GLN A 10 -0.13 -13.13 0.57
C GLN A 10 0.26 -11.67 0.45
N TYR A 11 0.21 -11.01 1.61
CA TYR A 11 0.77 -9.68 1.83
C TYR A 11 1.76 -9.73 2.99
N LEU A 12 2.96 -9.21 2.76
CA LEU A 12 3.95 -8.96 3.80
C LEU A 12 3.94 -7.46 4.13
N VAL A 13 3.71 -7.12 5.40
CA VAL A 13 3.63 -5.74 5.86
C VAL A 13 4.88 -5.44 6.70
N TRP A 14 5.61 -4.41 6.29
CA TRP A 14 6.85 -4.01 6.95
C TRP A 14 6.60 -2.81 7.84
N ILE A 15 6.67 -3.02 9.15
CA ILE A 15 6.37 -1.99 10.16
C ILE A 15 7.68 -1.48 10.75
N ARG A 16 7.89 -0.17 10.67
CA ARG A 16 9.03 0.50 11.31
C ARG A 16 8.88 0.43 12.82
N ARG A 17 9.92 -0.10 13.48
CA ARG A 17 9.92 -0.29 14.95
C ARG A 17 9.89 1.02 15.73
N ASP A 18 10.45 2.09 15.18
CA ASP A 18 10.58 3.40 15.82
C ASP A 18 9.24 4.15 15.92
N THR A 19 8.40 4.02 14.89
CA THR A 19 7.22 4.85 14.68
C THR A 19 5.93 4.05 14.62
N GLY A 20 6.02 2.72 14.52
CA GLY A 20 4.88 1.84 14.28
C GLY A 20 4.24 2.02 12.90
N ARG A 21 4.87 2.78 12.00
CA ARG A 21 4.34 3.08 10.66
C ARG A 21 4.67 1.95 9.70
N ILE A 22 3.82 1.76 8.70
CA ILE A 22 4.08 0.84 7.59
C ILE A 22 5.06 1.54 6.63
N ASP A 23 6.16 0.88 6.30
CA ASP A 23 7.15 1.43 5.34
C ASP A 23 6.82 0.94 3.92
N PHE A 24 6.62 -0.37 3.78
CA PHE A 24 6.22 -1.00 2.53
C PHE A 24 5.33 -2.23 2.73
N VAL A 25 4.56 -2.57 1.70
CA VAL A 25 3.72 -3.77 1.62
C VAL A 25 4.10 -4.52 0.37
N GLN A 26 4.38 -5.81 0.49
CA GLN A 26 4.75 -6.66 -0.64
C GLN A 26 3.65 -7.68 -0.89
N SER A 27 3.21 -7.80 -2.14
CA SER A 27 2.38 -8.92 -2.58
C SER A 27 3.28 -10.06 -3.06
N THR A 28 2.99 -11.27 -2.59
CA THR A 28 3.77 -12.46 -2.98
C THR A 28 2.87 -13.52 -3.61
N VAL A 29 3.49 -14.44 -4.35
CA VAL A 29 2.85 -15.66 -4.88
C VAL A 29 3.68 -16.85 -4.44
N ARG A 30 3.17 -17.68 -3.52
CA ARG A 30 3.92 -18.86 -3.05
C ARG A 30 4.11 -19.89 -4.16
N GLU A 31 3.11 -20.06 -5.03
CA GLU A 31 3.16 -21.08 -6.10
C GLU A 31 4.28 -20.83 -7.12
N VAL A 32 4.68 -19.58 -7.33
CA VAL A 32 5.77 -19.20 -8.24
C VAL A 32 7.00 -18.81 -7.41
N PHE A 33 7.62 -19.80 -6.75
CA PHE A 33 8.94 -19.68 -6.12
C PHE A 33 9.10 -18.55 -5.07
N ASN A 34 8.09 -18.26 -4.24
CA ASN A 34 8.16 -17.18 -3.24
C ASN A 34 8.55 -15.83 -3.83
N ARG A 35 8.02 -15.52 -5.01
CA ARG A 35 8.34 -14.28 -5.71
C ARG A 35 7.47 -13.13 -5.20
N SER A 36 8.11 -12.00 -4.90
CA SER A 36 7.40 -10.72 -4.75
C SER A 36 6.97 -10.24 -6.13
N VAL A 37 5.71 -9.84 -6.27
CA VAL A 37 5.12 -9.40 -7.53
C VAL A 37 5.02 -7.89 -7.58
N VAL A 38 4.57 -7.27 -6.49
CA VAL A 38 4.51 -5.82 -6.37
C VAL A 38 4.93 -5.39 -4.98
N THR A 39 5.80 -4.39 -4.90
CA THR A 39 6.08 -3.67 -3.68
C THR A 39 5.38 -2.31 -3.70
N LEU A 40 4.57 -2.04 -2.68
CA LEU A 40 3.96 -0.76 -2.42
C LEU A 40 4.80 0.00 -1.38
N HIS A 41 5.29 1.18 -1.74
CA HIS A 41 5.97 2.09 -0.83
C HIS A 41 5.00 3.13 -0.30
N LEU A 42 4.92 3.26 1.03
CA LEU A 42 4.05 4.21 1.69
C LEU A 42 4.89 5.36 2.26
N SER A 43 4.51 6.58 1.95
CA SER A 43 5.29 7.77 2.30
C SER A 43 4.38 8.98 2.50
N ASP A 44 4.99 10.13 2.84
CA ASP A 44 4.27 11.39 3.08
C ASP A 44 3.19 11.21 4.15
N TYR A 45 3.61 10.71 5.31
CA TYR A 45 2.73 10.48 6.45
C TYR A 45 2.28 11.80 7.06
N GLN A 46 0.97 12.01 7.13
CA GLN A 46 0.36 13.22 7.66
C GLN A 46 -0.66 12.86 8.75
N ASN A 47 -0.86 13.77 9.71
CA ASN A 47 -1.91 13.62 10.68
C ASN A 47 -3.24 14.04 10.05
N ALA A 48 -4.18 13.11 9.93
CA ALA A 48 -5.51 13.33 9.41
C ALA A 48 -6.52 12.61 10.31
N LEU A 49 -7.53 13.35 10.78
CA LEU A 49 -8.59 12.81 11.66
C LEU A 49 -8.01 12.12 12.93
N GLY A 50 -6.92 12.67 13.48
CA GLY A 50 -6.24 12.10 14.65
C GLY A 50 -5.40 10.84 14.38
N MET A 51 -5.38 10.35 13.14
CA MET A 51 -4.59 9.21 12.70
C MET A 51 -3.38 9.66 11.88
N ASN A 52 -2.32 8.87 11.91
CA ASN A 52 -1.14 9.12 11.07
C ASN A 52 -1.21 8.25 9.83
N VAL A 53 -1.52 8.86 8.69
CA VAL A 53 -1.93 8.15 7.47
C VAL A 53 -0.95 8.48 6.34
N PRO A 54 -0.54 7.51 5.52
CA PRO A 54 0.30 7.79 4.35
C PRO A 54 -0.53 8.50 3.28
N HIS A 55 -0.05 9.65 2.81
CA HIS A 55 -0.69 10.38 1.71
C HIS A 55 -0.11 10.03 0.35
N SER A 56 1.00 9.28 0.29
CA SER A 56 1.61 8.86 -0.97
C SER A 56 1.84 7.35 -0.98
N LEU A 57 1.43 6.70 -2.07
CA LEU A 57 1.63 5.28 -2.32
C LEU A 57 2.23 5.08 -3.71
N GLY A 58 3.41 4.45 -3.77
CA GLY A 58 4.08 4.10 -5.02
C GLY A 58 4.09 2.59 -5.23
N ALA A 59 3.60 2.11 -6.37
CA ALA A 59 3.63 0.71 -6.75
C ALA A 59 4.80 0.44 -7.70
N HIS A 60 5.62 -0.54 -7.33
CA HIS A 60 6.76 -1.01 -8.11
C HIS A 60 6.55 -2.48 -8.44
N ASP A 61 6.75 -2.83 -9.71
CA ASP A 61 6.76 -4.22 -10.14
C ASP A 61 8.15 -4.80 -9.84
N ASP A 62 8.20 -5.86 -9.05
CA ASP A 62 9.44 -6.51 -8.63
C ASP A 62 9.99 -7.48 -9.71
N HIS A 63 9.40 -7.49 -10.92
CA HIS A 63 9.92 -8.22 -12.07
C HIS A 63 11.19 -7.57 -12.66
N PRO A 64 12.29 -8.31 -12.91
CA PRO A 64 13.54 -7.75 -13.45
C PRO A 64 13.45 -7.07 -14.81
N SER A 65 12.32 -7.22 -15.52
CA SER A 65 12.07 -6.66 -16.85
C SER A 65 11.06 -5.52 -16.83
N SER A 66 10.61 -5.08 -15.65
CA SER A 66 9.64 -4.00 -15.51
C SER A 66 10.32 -2.64 -15.60
N GLY A 67 9.69 -1.70 -16.29
CA GLY A 67 10.16 -0.32 -16.41
C GLY A 67 10.01 0.47 -15.09
N PRO A 68 10.41 1.76 -15.06
CA PRO A 68 10.46 2.54 -13.84
C PRO A 68 9.05 2.91 -13.33
N GLY A 69 8.53 2.14 -12.37
CA GLY A 69 7.35 2.47 -11.56
C GLY A 69 6.01 2.26 -12.28
N MET A 70 5.12 1.46 -11.67
CA MET A 70 3.86 1.08 -12.31
C MET A 70 2.77 2.13 -12.07
N HIS A 71 2.55 2.51 -10.81
CA HIS A 71 1.50 3.46 -10.44
C HIS A 71 1.90 4.30 -9.23
N ARG A 72 1.42 5.55 -9.19
CA ARG A 72 1.51 6.41 -8.01
C ARG A 72 0.12 6.91 -7.64
N MET A 73 -0.23 6.76 -6.37
CA MET A 73 -1.46 7.28 -5.79
C MET A 73 -1.10 8.34 -4.76
N LYS A 74 -1.89 9.42 -4.73
CA LYS A 74 -1.78 10.47 -3.73
C LYS A 74 -3.15 10.76 -3.13
N VAL A 75 -3.22 10.81 -1.80
CA VAL A 75 -4.39 11.31 -1.11
C VAL A 75 -4.34 12.83 -1.11
N ILE A 76 -5.38 13.45 -1.67
CA ILE A 76 -5.49 14.90 -1.77
C ILE A 76 -6.28 15.48 -0.60
N GLN A 77 -7.32 14.77 -0.16
CA GLN A 77 -8.20 15.23 0.90
C GLN A 77 -8.80 14.03 1.66
N MET A 78 -8.86 14.15 2.99
CA MET A 78 -9.63 13.26 3.86
C MET A 78 -10.64 14.11 4.62
N GLN A 79 -11.88 13.64 4.69
CA GLN A 79 -12.95 14.31 5.39
C GLN A 79 -13.85 13.26 6.05
N THR A 80 -14.30 13.56 7.27
CA THR A 80 -15.38 12.82 7.91
C THR A 80 -16.68 13.19 7.20
N THR A 81 -17.46 12.19 6.83
CA THR A 81 -18.86 12.39 6.47
C THR A 81 -19.67 12.15 7.73
N ASP A 82 -20.12 13.21 8.39
CA ASP A 82 -20.94 13.08 9.59
C ASP A 82 -22.20 12.27 9.27
N SER A 83 -22.33 11.10 9.91
CA SER A 83 -23.62 10.43 10.09
C SER A 83 -23.62 9.72 11.43
N VAL A 84 -23.68 10.51 12.50
CA VAL A 84 -24.33 10.10 13.74
C VAL A 84 -25.28 11.24 14.11
N LEU A 85 -26.50 11.15 13.60
CA LEU A 85 -27.66 11.78 14.22
C LEU A 85 -28.09 10.83 15.35
N GLU A 86 -27.80 11.20 16.60
CA GLU A 86 -28.58 10.77 17.76
C GLU A 86 -29.29 12.00 18.33
#